data_AF-A0A2E3BRP8-F1
#
_entry.id   AF-A0A2E3BRP8-F1
#
_cell.length_a   1.000
_cell.length_b   1.000
_cell.length_c   1.000
_cell.angle_alpha   90.00
_cell.angle_beta   90.00
_cell.angle_gamma   90.00
#
_symmetry.space_group_name_H-M   'P 1'
#
loop_
_entity.id
_entity.type
_entity.pdbx_description
1 polymer ?
#
loop_
_entity_poly.entity_id
_entity_poly.type
_entity_poly.pdbx_seq_one_letter_code
_entity_poly.pdbx_strand_id
1 'polypeptide(L)'
;MNILIAGAASGLLFASLSISFGCFAIFVMYKNRIDPINEMFDTLAPSKIILASIMVWNPTCVVIGILFALLFSYLLDIKPGSGLLSPNFFYTFFIIGISLFLLVISHKFLSLIFRPMLGIVGGFLSIFGWLIPYLAI
;
A
#
# COMPACT_ATOMS: atom_id res chain seq x y z
N MET A 1 12.41 18.68 -1.08
CA MET A 1 10.98 18.89 -1.42
C MET A 1 10.19 19.00 -0.12
N ASN A 2 9.04 19.69 -0.04
CA ASN A 2 8.25 19.68 1.22
C ASN A 2 7.89 18.22 1.57
N ILE A 3 8.24 17.77 2.79
CA ILE A 3 8.01 16.40 3.28
C ILE A 3 6.54 15.97 3.12
N LEU A 4 5.62 16.92 3.31
CA LEU A 4 4.19 16.74 3.08
C LEU A 4 3.85 16.40 1.61
N ILE A 5 4.50 17.06 0.65
CA ILE A 5 4.30 16.82 -0.78
C ILE A 5 4.90 15.46 -1.16
N ALA A 6 6.07 15.11 -0.61
CA ALA A 6 6.68 13.79 -0.81
C ALA A 6 5.80 12.66 -0.26
N GLY A 7 5.25 12.84 0.94
CA GLY A 7 4.31 11.89 1.57
C GLY A 7 3.00 11.76 0.81
N ALA A 8 2.41 12.87 0.35
CA ALA A 8 1.18 12.84 -0.42
C ALA A 8 1.37 12.19 -1.80
N ALA A 9 2.46 12.52 -2.50
CA ALA A 9 2.76 11.95 -3.82
C ALA A 9 3.03 10.45 -3.74
N SER A 10 3.83 10.00 -2.77
CA SER A 10 4.09 8.57 -2.53
C SER A 10 2.81 7.82 -2.12
N GLY A 11 1.98 8.42 -1.27
CA GLY A 11 0.66 7.90 -0.91
C GLY A 11 -0.26 7.70 -2.12
N LEU A 12 -0.34 8.68 -3.03
CA LEU A 12 -1.11 8.56 -4.28
C LEU A 12 -0.55 7.48 -5.22
N LEU A 13 0.77 7.37 -5.31
CA LEU A 13 1.43 6.34 -6.10
C LEU A 13 1.07 4.94 -5.59
N PHE A 14 1.08 4.77 -4.27
CA PHE A 14 0.64 3.54 -3.62
C PHE A 14 -0.84 3.27 -3.83
N ALA A 15 -1.69 4.30 -3.76
CA ALA A 15 -3.13 4.19 -4.04
C ALA A 15 -3.37 3.61 -5.44
N SER A 16 -2.70 4.17 -6.46
CA SER A 16 -2.82 3.70 -7.84
C SER A 16 -2.40 2.25 -7.99
N LEU A 17 -1.25 1.85 -7.44
CA LEU A 17 -0.79 0.45 -7.49
C LEU A 17 -1.79 -0.48 -6.79
N SER A 18 -2.25 -0.10 -5.60
CA SER A 18 -3.21 -0.87 -4.81
C SER A 18 -4.55 -1.04 -5.55
N ILE A 19 -5.02 -0.01 -6.25
CA ILE A 19 -6.24 -0.09 -7.07
C ILE A 19 -6.02 -1.03 -8.26
N SER A 20 -4.89 -0.92 -8.97
CA SER A 20 -4.58 -1.81 -10.10
C SER A 20 -4.52 -3.28 -9.67
N PHE A 21 -3.78 -3.59 -8.59
CA PHE A 21 -3.71 -4.95 -8.07
C PHE A 21 -5.03 -5.41 -7.43
N GLY A 22 -5.79 -4.51 -6.82
CA GLY A 22 -7.13 -4.78 -6.29
C GLY A 22 -8.12 -5.17 -7.38
N CYS A 23 -8.14 -4.45 -8.50
CA CYS A 23 -8.94 -4.82 -9.67
C CYS A 23 -8.54 -6.19 -10.22
N PHE A 24 -7.24 -6.49 -10.29
CA PHE A 24 -6.77 -7.80 -10.71
C PHE A 24 -7.17 -8.92 -9.74
N ALA A 25 -7.11 -8.67 -8.43
CA ALA A 25 -7.57 -9.59 -7.41
C ALA A 25 -9.08 -9.89 -7.57
N ILE A 26 -9.91 -8.87 -7.72
CA ILE A 26 -11.36 -9.02 -7.94
C ILE A 26 -11.64 -9.82 -9.22
N PHE A 27 -10.89 -9.56 -10.30
CA PHE A 27 -11.01 -10.33 -11.54
C PHE A 27 -10.68 -11.82 -11.36
N VAL A 28 -9.62 -12.13 -10.61
CA VAL A 28 -9.26 -13.52 -10.29
C VAL A 28 -10.33 -14.18 -9.42
N MET A 29 -10.90 -13.47 -8.46
CA MET A 29 -12.00 -13.97 -7.62
C MET A 29 -13.28 -14.25 -8.45
N TYR A 30 -13.62 -13.34 -9.37
CA TYR A 30 -14.74 -13.52 -10.31
C TYR A 30 -14.53 -14.74 -11.22
N LYS A 31 -13.33 -14.89 -11.79
CA LYS A 31 -12.98 -16.06 -12.62
C LYS A 31 -13.15 -17.38 -11.88
N ASN A 32 -12.82 -17.41 -10.58
CA ASN A 32 -12.92 -18.59 -9.74
C ASN A 32 -14.31 -18.79 -9.11
N ARG A 33 -15.32 -18.02 -9.55
CA ARG A 33 -16.72 -18.10 -9.12
C ARG A 33 -16.89 -18.05 -7.60
N ILE A 34 -16.22 -17.11 -6.94
CA ILE A 34 -16.47 -16.85 -5.53
C ILE A 34 -17.85 -16.22 -5.38
N ASP A 35 -18.76 -16.92 -4.70
CA ASP A 35 -20.19 -16.54 -4.53
C ASP A 35 -20.40 -15.07 -4.16
N PRO A 36 -19.75 -14.49 -3.12
CA PRO A 36 -19.97 -13.09 -2.73
C PRO A 36 -19.50 -12.07 -3.78
N ILE A 37 -18.55 -12.43 -4.66
CA ILE A 37 -18.08 -11.52 -5.71
C ILE A 37 -19.05 -11.55 -6.90
N ASN A 38 -19.56 -12.73 -7.25
CA ASN A 38 -20.55 -12.89 -8.31
C ASN A 38 -21.87 -12.20 -7.94
N GLU A 39 -22.36 -12.39 -6.73
CA GLU A 39 -23.59 -11.75 -6.23
C GLU A 39 -23.46 -10.21 -6.19
N MET A 40 -22.26 -9.71 -5.88
CA MET A 40 -21.96 -8.28 -5.93
C MET A 40 -21.98 -7.72 -7.37
N PHE A 41 -21.51 -8.48 -8.36
CA PHE A 41 -21.54 -8.05 -9.76
C PHE A 41 -22.93 -8.19 -10.41
N ASP A 42 -23.77 -9.09 -9.92
CA ASP A 42 -25.16 -9.23 -10.36
C ASP A 42 -26.04 -8.08 -9.84
N THR A 43 -25.72 -7.51 -8.69
CA THR A 43 -26.49 -6.43 -8.05
C THR A 43 -25.99 -5.02 -8.34
N LEU A 44 -24.69 -4.84 -8.58
CA LEU A 44 -24.05 -3.54 -8.74
C LEU A 44 -23.19 -3.50 -10.00
N ALA A 45 -23.29 -2.38 -10.73
CA ALA A 45 -22.42 -2.13 -11.87
C ALA A 45 -20.95 -2.11 -11.42
N PRO A 46 -20.04 -2.88 -12.07
CA PRO A 46 -18.61 -2.93 -11.77
C PRO A 46 -17.96 -1.54 -11.64
N SER A 47 -18.39 -0.60 -12.47
CA SER A 47 -17.89 0.77 -12.50
C SER A 47 -18.20 1.54 -11.22
N LYS A 48 -19.37 1.34 -10.60
CA LYS A 48 -19.76 2.01 -9.36
C LYS A 48 -18.92 1.53 -8.18
N ILE A 49 -18.62 0.23 -8.13
CA ILE A 49 -17.79 -0.39 -7.06
C ILE A 49 -16.37 0.17 -7.12
N ILE A 50 -15.78 0.20 -8.33
CA ILE A 50 -14.43 0.73 -8.53
C ILE A 50 -14.38 2.23 -8.20
N LEU A 51 -15.36 3.01 -8.66
CA LEU A 51 -15.37 4.46 -8.43
C LEU A 51 -15.54 4.80 -6.94
N ALA A 52 -16.41 4.09 -6.22
CA ALA A 52 -16.57 4.26 -4.78
C ALA A 52 -15.28 3.89 -4.04
N SER A 53 -14.62 2.79 -4.45
CA SER A 53 -13.33 2.39 -3.89
C SER A 53 -12.26 3.47 -4.13
N ILE A 54 -12.16 4.03 -5.34
CA ILE A 54 -11.20 5.10 -5.65
C ILE A 54 -11.46 6.36 -4.81
N MET A 55 -12.72 6.77 -4.67
CA MET A 55 -13.10 7.96 -3.90
C MET A 55 -12.70 7.86 -2.43
N VAL A 56 -12.78 6.67 -1.84
CA VAL A 56 -12.40 6.44 -0.43
C VAL A 56 -10.92 6.14 -0.30
N TRP A 57 -10.37 5.32 -1.19
CA TRP A 57 -9.02 4.79 -1.07
C TRP A 57 -7.92 5.83 -1.33
N ASN A 58 -8.11 6.68 -2.34
CA ASN A 58 -7.15 7.75 -2.66
C ASN A 58 -6.88 8.68 -1.48
N PRO A 59 -7.90 9.31 -0.84
CA PRO A 59 -7.64 10.19 0.30
C PRO A 59 -7.07 9.43 1.50
N THR A 60 -7.48 8.18 1.76
CA THR A 60 -6.88 7.38 2.83
C THR A 60 -5.38 7.12 2.59
N CYS A 61 -4.99 6.78 1.36
CA CYS A 61 -3.58 6.54 1.04
C CYS A 61 -2.74 7.83 1.08
N VAL A 62 -3.30 8.98 0.72
CA VAL A 62 -2.65 10.29 0.90
C VAL A 62 -2.35 10.54 2.38
N VAL A 63 -3.35 10.36 3.24
CA VAL A 63 -3.20 10.57 4.69
C VAL A 63 -2.16 9.60 5.27
N ILE A 64 -2.21 8.33 4.85
CA ILE A 64 -1.22 7.32 5.24
C ILE A 64 0.19 7.74 4.80
N GLY A 65 0.36 8.20 3.56
CA GLY A 65 1.67 8.63 3.08
C GLY A 65 2.22 9.88 3.75
N ILE A 66 1.36 10.83 4.10
CA ILE A 66 1.75 11.97 4.95
C ILE A 66 2.19 11.49 6.33
N LEU A 67 1.45 10.57 6.96
CA LEU A 67 1.81 10.01 8.26
C LEU A 67 3.17 9.31 8.23
N PHE A 68 3.44 8.49 7.21
CA PHE A 68 4.75 7.84 7.06
C PHE A 68 5.89 8.83 6.80
N ALA A 69 5.66 9.87 6.01
CA ALA A 69 6.65 10.92 5.77
C ALA A 69 6.96 11.74 7.04
N LEU A 70 5.95 12.06 7.85
CA LEU A 70 6.13 12.71 9.15
C LEU A 70 6.86 11.80 10.15
N LEU A 71 6.47 10.52 10.20
CA LEU A 71 7.13 9.52 11.02
C LEU A 71 8.61 9.43 10.65
N PHE A 72 8.93 9.37 9.35
CA PHE A 72 10.31 9.36 8.87
C PHE A 72 11.08 10.62 9.32
N SER A 73 10.50 11.81 9.14
CA SER A 73 11.13 13.07 9.56
C SER A 73 11.43 13.09 11.06
N TYR A 74 10.46 12.69 11.88
CA TYR A 74 10.64 12.62 13.33
C TYR A 74 11.73 11.63 13.74
N LEU A 75 11.77 10.48 13.08
CA LEU A 75 12.81 9.49 13.33
C LEU A 75 14.19 9.94 12.85
N LEU A 76 14.28 10.75 11.79
CA LEU A 76 15.55 11.26 11.26
C LEU A 76 16.27 12.19 12.24
N ASP A 77 15.52 13.01 12.98
CA ASP A 77 16.04 13.86 14.05
C ASP A 77 16.66 13.03 15.20
N ILE A 78 16.17 11.81 15.41
CA ILE A 78 16.60 10.92 16.49
C ILE A 78 17.86 10.12 16.08
N LYS A 79 18.70 10.60 15.15
CA LYS A 79 19.96 9.96 14.66
C LYS A 79 20.16 8.46 14.97
N PRO A 80 19.29 7.53 14.52
CA PRO A 80 19.60 6.12 14.62
C PRO A 80 20.39 5.79 13.35
N GLY A 81 21.51 5.10 13.48
CA GLY A 81 22.44 4.86 12.37
C GLY A 81 21.79 4.44 11.04
N SER A 82 22.56 4.60 9.96
CA SER A 82 22.13 4.25 8.61
C SER A 82 21.60 2.81 8.54
N GLY A 83 20.35 2.64 8.13
CA GLY A 83 19.79 1.33 7.82
C GLY A 83 20.35 0.75 6.53
N LEU A 84 19.94 -0.47 6.17
CA LEU A 84 20.37 -1.14 4.93
C LEU A 84 20.16 -0.28 3.68
N LEU A 85 19.01 0.40 3.57
CA LEU A 85 18.58 1.15 2.38
C LEU A 85 17.73 2.41 2.69
N SER A 86 17.62 2.81 3.96
CA SER A 86 17.09 4.12 4.35
C SER A 86 18.04 4.76 5.36
N PRO A 87 18.04 6.10 5.52
CA PRO A 87 18.90 6.79 6.48
C PRO A 87 18.69 6.35 7.94
N ASN A 88 17.62 5.60 8.24
CA ASN A 88 17.24 5.23 9.59
C ASN A 88 16.89 3.75 9.73
N PHE A 89 17.66 3.02 10.54
CA PHE A 89 17.46 1.59 10.80
C PHE A 89 16.09 1.25 11.40
N PHE A 90 15.60 2.05 12.36
CA PHE A 90 14.32 1.78 13.03
C PHE A 90 13.13 1.95 12.09
N TYR A 91 13.18 2.96 11.22
CA TYR A 91 12.13 3.18 10.23
C TYR A 91 12.05 2.01 9.23
N THR A 92 13.19 1.52 8.75
CA THR A 92 13.23 0.36 7.85
C THR A 92 12.70 -0.91 8.53
N PHE A 93 13.06 -1.15 9.79
CA PHE A 93 12.56 -2.31 10.54
C PHE A 93 11.05 -2.24 10.78
N PHE A 94 10.53 -1.05 11.10
CA PHE A 94 9.09 -0.82 11.28
C PHE A 94 8.30 -1.12 10.00
N ILE A 95 8.79 -0.66 8.85
CA ILE A 95 8.16 -0.91 7.55
C ILE A 95 8.21 -2.38 7.14
N ILE A 96 9.35 -3.04 7.37
CA ILE A 96 9.49 -4.48 7.12
C ILE A 96 8.53 -5.25 8.03
N GLY A 97 8.40 -4.86 9.30
CA GLY A 97 7.46 -5.46 10.24
C GLY A 97 6.01 -5.37 9.77
N ILE A 98 5.56 -4.18 9.34
CA ILE A 98 4.22 -3.98 8.78
C ILE A 98 4.04 -4.81 7.50
N SER A 99 5.06 -4.88 6.65
CA SER A 99 5.01 -5.61 5.39
C SER A 99 4.92 -7.13 5.60
N LEU A 100 5.65 -7.67 6.57
CA LEU A 100 5.54 -9.07 7.00
C LEU A 100 4.16 -9.36 7.58
N PHE A 101 3.62 -8.46 8.39
CA PHE A 101 2.28 -8.60 8.94
C PHE A 101 1.21 -8.63 7.84
N LEU A 102 1.29 -7.72 6.87
CA LEU A 102 0.44 -7.72 5.68
C LEU A 102 0.58 -9.04 4.90
N LEU A 103 1.80 -9.53 4.70
CA LEU A 103 2.06 -10.78 4.00
C LEU A 103 1.46 -12.00 4.73
N VAL A 104 1.51 -12.04 6.07
CA VAL A 104 0.88 -13.09 6.88
C VAL A 104 -0.64 -13.05 6.75
N ILE A 105 -1.25 -11.86 6.79
CA ILE A 105 -2.70 -11.69 6.56
C ILE A 105 -3.07 -12.16 5.14
N SER A 106 -2.31 -11.74 4.13
CA SER A 106 -2.52 -12.14 2.74
C SER A 106 -2.36 -13.65 2.55
N HIS A 107 -1.45 -14.30 3.28
CA HIS A 107 -1.30 -15.75 3.23
C HIS A 107 -2.54 -16.46 3.79
N LYS A 108 -3.18 -15.93 4.84
CA LYS A 108 -4.44 -16.50 5.37
C LYS A 108 -5.61 -16.36 4.39
N PHE A 109 -5.64 -15.32 3.56
CA PHE A 109 -6.73 -15.02 2.62
C PHE A 109 -6.68 -15.79 1.28
N LEU A 110 -6.20 -17.05 1.31
CA LEU A 110 -6.11 -18.01 0.21
C LEU A 110 -4.99 -17.78 -0.82
N SER A 111 -4.38 -18.89 -1.24
CA SER A 111 -3.42 -19.03 -2.36
C SER A 111 -3.90 -18.47 -3.71
N LEU A 112 -5.21 -18.19 -3.81
CA LEU A 112 -5.90 -17.69 -4.98
C LEU A 112 -5.55 -16.22 -5.31
N ILE A 113 -5.37 -15.38 -4.29
CA ILE A 113 -5.12 -13.92 -4.43
C ILE A 113 -3.68 -13.55 -4.03
N PHE A 114 -2.85 -14.55 -3.71
CA PHE A 114 -1.49 -14.36 -3.23
C PHE A 114 -0.61 -13.59 -4.23
N ARG A 115 -0.73 -13.85 -5.53
CA ARG A 115 0.06 -13.17 -6.58
C ARG A 115 -0.17 -11.65 -6.64
N PRO A 116 -1.41 -11.13 -6.78
CA PRO A 116 -1.65 -9.69 -6.74
C PRO A 116 -1.34 -9.06 -5.38
N MET A 117 -1.57 -9.77 -4.28
CA MET A 117 -1.23 -9.30 -2.92
C MET A 117 0.28 -9.11 -2.73
N LEU A 118 1.12 -9.98 -3.28
CA LEU A 118 2.58 -9.80 -3.29
C LEU A 118 2.98 -8.50 -4.02
N GLY A 119 2.28 -8.13 -5.09
CA GLY A 119 2.49 -6.87 -5.79
C GLY A 119 2.21 -5.65 -4.91
N ILE A 120 1.15 -5.71 -4.10
CA ILE A 120 0.80 -4.65 -3.14
C ILE A 120 1.84 -4.55 -2.03
N VAL A 121 2.24 -5.68 -1.43
CA VAL A 121 3.26 -5.70 -0.37
C VAL A 121 4.62 -5.21 -0.89
N GLY A 122 5.03 -5.65 -2.09
CA GLY A 122 6.25 -5.18 -2.74
C GLY A 122 6.19 -3.68 -3.09
N GLY A 123 5.04 -3.20 -3.56
CA GLY A 123 4.80 -1.77 -3.81
C GLY A 123 4.88 -0.94 -2.53
N PHE A 124 4.31 -1.44 -1.43
CA PHE A 124 4.37 -0.79 -0.12
C PHE A 124 5.81 -0.66 0.37
N LEU A 125 6.58 -1.76 0.34
CA LEU A 125 8.00 -1.77 0.72
C LEU A 125 8.82 -0.80 -0.12
N SER A 126 8.60 -0.78 -1.44
CA SER A 126 9.37 0.07 -2.35
C SER A 126 9.04 1.56 -2.17
N ILE A 127 7.76 1.90 -2.00
CA ILE A 127 7.30 3.28 -1.89
C ILE A 127 7.59 3.83 -0.49
N PHE A 128 7.12 3.18 0.56
CA PHE A 128 7.27 3.70 1.93
C PHE A 128 8.66 3.44 2.48
N GLY A 129 9.28 2.31 2.12
CA GLY A 129 10.59 1.90 2.61
C GLY A 129 11.77 2.57 1.92
N TRP A 130 11.67 2.88 0.62
CA TRP A 130 12.78 3.48 -0.14
C TRP A 130 12.45 4.83 -0.77
N LEU A 131 11.30 4.97 -1.43
CA LEU A 131 10.98 6.20 -2.16
C LEU A 131 10.80 7.40 -1.22
N ILE A 132 10.09 7.24 -0.10
CA ILE A 132 9.91 8.33 0.88
C ILE A 132 11.24 8.80 1.46
N PRO A 133 12.12 7.92 1.97
CA PRO A 133 13.44 8.32 2.43
C PRO A 133 14.27 9.05 1.38
N TYR A 134 14.20 8.62 0.11
CA TYR A 134 14.96 9.27 -0.98
C TYR A 134 14.39 10.65 -1.35
N LEU A 135 13.07 10.84 -1.25
CA LEU A 135 12.40 12.11 -1.54
C LEU A 135 12.45 13.13 -0.39
N ALA A 136 12.73 12.67 0.83
CA ALA A 136 12.73 13.47 2.05
C ALA A 136 14.14 13.95 2.48
N ILE A 137 15.21 13.46 1.84
CA ILE A 137 16.57 14.02 1.91
C ILE A 137 16.67 15.23 0.98
#